data_AF-A0A2K8U9I1-F1
#
_entry.id   AF-A0A2K8U9I1-F1
#
_cell.length_a   1.000
_cell.length_b   1.000
_cell.length_c   1.000
_cell.angle_alpha   90.00
_cell.angle_beta   90.00
_cell.angle_gamma   90.00
#
_symmetry.space_group_name_H-M   'P 1'
#
loop_
_entity.id
_entity.type
_entity.pdbx_description
1 polymer ?
#
loop_
_entity_poly.entity_id
_entity_poly.type
_entity_poly.pdbx_seq_one_letter_code
_entity_poly.pdbx_strand_id
1 'polypeptide(L)'
;MLLKGKRLGVGAARTGLVLGPMQATGGYGMFGEQGQEKTTPYQLPIGTPLHELGHSVFALPDLYEVNASTTCPDDYPNRGIGAWSLMAAGSDGYRVTPEEYPGTTPVPLDAWSKLMLGWVNPIVSRERAELTAGGDAGATADNTVYKVVVNDTGTEYFLIENRQNSGFDQGLQWPLGADFAGGILVYHIDDSIDCAENKCNTRAVGRHPRVHLETGGRACISKETGWALGSDAYRKGSKGSAVTVFLNATSTPSNSRRWLLKTQDKGLSSGVTIKDISAAGPVMRVRVIKP
;
A
#
# COMPACT_ATOMS: atom_id res chain seq x y z
N MET A 1 20.05 -15.50 -13.46
CA MET A 1 20.34 -15.24 -12.03
C MET A 1 19.34 -16.01 -11.19
N LEU A 2 19.72 -16.56 -10.03
CA LEU A 2 18.80 -17.25 -9.13
C LEU A 2 18.50 -16.34 -7.94
N LEU A 3 17.22 -16.07 -7.66
CA LEU A 3 16.72 -15.32 -6.50
C LEU A 3 15.78 -16.24 -5.73
N LYS A 4 16.12 -16.61 -4.49
CA LYS A 4 15.35 -17.55 -3.64
C LYS A 4 14.87 -18.84 -4.35
N GLY A 5 15.70 -19.44 -5.19
CA GLY A 5 15.36 -20.66 -5.94
C GLY A 5 14.53 -20.44 -7.21
N LYS A 6 14.12 -19.19 -7.49
CA LYS A 6 13.45 -18.80 -8.73
C LYS A 6 14.45 -18.33 -9.78
N ARG A 7 14.19 -18.63 -11.06
CA ARG A 7 15.06 -18.28 -12.19
C ARG A 7 14.68 -16.92 -12.75
N LEU A 8 15.55 -15.93 -12.54
CA LEU A 8 15.52 -14.65 -13.23
C LEU A 8 16.25 -14.81 -14.58
N GLY A 9 15.51 -14.66 -15.67
CA GLY A 9 16.02 -14.77 -17.04
C GLY A 9 16.32 -13.41 -17.66
N VAL A 10 17.39 -13.34 -18.44
CA VAL A 10 17.62 -12.27 -19.42
C VAL A 10 17.65 -12.95 -20.78
N GLY A 11 16.77 -12.53 -21.69
CA GLY A 11 16.65 -13.13 -23.02
C GLY A 11 16.39 -12.09 -24.09
N ALA A 12 16.79 -12.39 -25.32
CA ALA A 12 16.37 -11.65 -26.50
C ALA A 12 15.08 -12.25 -27.05
N ALA A 13 14.12 -11.40 -27.44
CA ALA A 13 12.99 -11.86 -28.25
C ALA A 13 13.55 -12.45 -29.56
N ARG A 14 13.35 -13.75 -29.79
CA ARG A 14 13.73 -14.42 -31.05
C ARG A 14 12.83 -13.93 -32.17
N THR A 15 13.39 -13.75 -33.36
CA THR A 15 12.65 -13.36 -34.57
C THR A 15 11.49 -14.33 -34.82
N GLY A 16 10.26 -13.81 -34.91
CA GLY A 16 9.05 -14.59 -35.18
C GLY A 16 8.32 -15.16 -33.97
N LEU A 17 8.81 -14.95 -32.74
CA LEU A 17 8.09 -15.30 -31.51
C LEU A 17 7.60 -14.02 -30.80
N VAL A 18 6.29 -13.89 -30.65
CA VAL A 18 5.65 -12.79 -29.91
C VAL A 18 5.91 -13.03 -28.42
N LEU A 19 6.83 -12.28 -27.81
CA LEU A 19 7.13 -12.38 -26.38
C LEU A 19 6.87 -11.05 -25.68
N GLY A 20 6.12 -11.10 -24.58
CA GLY A 20 5.82 -9.97 -23.72
C GLY A 20 4.68 -9.05 -24.19
N PRO A 21 4.33 -8.03 -23.37
CA PRO A 21 3.17 -7.16 -23.58
C PRO A 21 3.24 -6.31 -24.86
N MET A 22 4.41 -6.19 -25.51
CA MET A 22 4.61 -5.29 -26.64
C MET A 22 4.65 -5.95 -28.03
N GLN A 23 4.36 -7.26 -28.13
CA GLN A 23 4.43 -7.99 -29.40
C GLN A 23 5.76 -7.79 -30.18
N ALA A 24 6.86 -7.61 -29.46
CA ALA A 24 8.14 -7.25 -30.06
C ALA A 24 8.71 -8.41 -30.88
N THR A 25 9.03 -8.16 -32.15
CA THR A 25 9.45 -9.18 -33.13
C THR A 25 10.98 -9.35 -33.24
N GLY A 26 11.77 -8.66 -32.39
CA GLY A 26 13.22 -8.85 -32.25
C GLY A 26 13.95 -7.61 -31.71
N GLY A 27 15.17 -7.80 -31.18
CA GLY A 27 16.08 -6.70 -30.82
C GLY A 27 15.95 -6.10 -29.41
N TYR A 28 15.05 -6.62 -28.57
CA TYR A 28 14.82 -6.13 -27.21
C TYR A 28 15.27 -7.15 -26.15
N GLY A 29 15.85 -6.64 -25.05
CA GLY A 29 16.11 -7.42 -23.85
C GLY A 29 14.86 -7.54 -23.01
N MET A 30 14.54 -8.76 -22.56
CA MET A 30 13.43 -9.03 -21.66
C MET A 30 13.95 -9.43 -20.28
N PHE A 31 13.35 -8.85 -19.25
CA PHE A 31 13.56 -9.20 -17.85
C PHE A 31 12.26 -9.74 -17.26
N GLY A 32 12.36 -10.86 -16.56
CA GLY A 32 11.19 -11.45 -15.92
C GLY A 32 11.55 -12.71 -15.15
N GLU A 33 10.63 -13.10 -14.28
CA GLU A 33 10.64 -14.39 -13.61
C GLU A 33 9.84 -15.39 -14.46
N GLN A 34 10.33 -16.62 -14.55
CA GLN A 34 9.57 -17.69 -15.21
C GLN A 34 8.49 -18.20 -14.25
N GLY A 35 7.23 -17.96 -14.60
CA GLY A 35 6.06 -18.61 -14.02
C GLY A 35 5.79 -19.95 -14.70
N GLN A 36 4.88 -20.74 -14.13
CA GLN A 36 4.45 -22.00 -14.71
C GLN A 36 2.94 -22.13 -14.57
N GLU A 37 2.25 -22.18 -15.71
CA GLU A 37 0.83 -22.52 -15.77
C GLU A 37 0.72 -23.97 -16.22
N LYS A 38 0.32 -24.86 -15.31
CA LYS A 38 0.32 -26.32 -15.50
C LYS A 38 1.71 -26.83 -15.93
N THR A 39 1.93 -27.06 -17.22
CA THR A 39 3.18 -27.55 -17.80
C THR A 39 3.86 -26.54 -18.73
N THR A 40 3.24 -25.37 -18.96
CA THR A 40 3.75 -24.38 -19.90
C THR A 40 4.44 -23.26 -19.13
N PRO A 41 5.75 -23.04 -19.35
CA PRO A 41 6.44 -21.89 -18.77
C PRO A 41 5.94 -20.61 -19.45
N TYR A 42 5.71 -19.57 -18.65
CA TYR A 42 5.40 -18.24 -19.15
C TYR A 42 6.22 -17.20 -18.38
N GLN A 43 6.35 -16.01 -18.96
CA GLN A 43 7.03 -14.91 -18.28
C GLN A 43 6.05 -14.19 -17.37
N LEU A 44 6.39 -14.08 -16.09
CA LEU A 44 5.63 -13.29 -15.15
C LEU A 44 5.73 -11.80 -15.49
N PRO A 45 4.62 -11.04 -15.31
CA PRO A 45 4.63 -9.57 -15.38
C PRO A 45 5.67 -8.96 -14.43
N ILE A 46 6.10 -7.73 -14.70
CA ILE A 46 7.19 -7.07 -13.96
C ILE A 46 6.93 -6.90 -12.46
N GLY A 47 5.67 -6.86 -12.05
CA GLY A 47 5.30 -6.70 -10.64
C GLY A 47 5.77 -7.84 -9.73
N THR A 48 5.69 -9.10 -10.15
CA THR A 48 6.16 -10.23 -9.32
C THR A 48 7.67 -10.19 -9.09
N PRO A 49 8.53 -10.05 -10.13
CA PRO A 49 9.97 -9.85 -9.91
C PRO A 49 10.30 -8.65 -9.01
N LEU A 50 9.57 -7.54 -9.10
CA LEU A 50 9.80 -6.38 -8.24
C LEU A 50 9.43 -6.64 -6.77
N HIS A 51 8.35 -7.39 -6.52
CA HIS A 51 7.97 -7.84 -5.18
C HIS A 51 9.07 -8.73 -4.56
N GLU A 52 9.54 -9.72 -5.32
CA GLU A 52 10.62 -10.63 -4.87
C GLU A 52 11.97 -9.91 -4.70
N LEU A 53 12.22 -8.88 -5.50
CA LEU A 53 13.37 -7.99 -5.32
C LEU A 53 13.26 -7.21 -4.01
N GLY A 54 12.06 -6.77 -3.64
CA GLY A 54 11.73 -6.19 -2.34
C GLY A 54 12.22 -7.06 -1.19
N HIS A 55 11.90 -8.35 -1.21
CA HIS A 55 12.41 -9.28 -0.20
C HIS A 55 13.93 -9.46 -0.28
N SER A 56 14.45 -9.67 -1.48
CA SER A 56 15.81 -10.21 -1.66
C SER A 56 16.90 -9.15 -1.47
N VAL A 57 16.63 -7.91 -1.88
CA VAL A 57 17.59 -6.81 -1.82
C VAL A 57 17.31 -5.88 -0.65
N PHE A 58 16.04 -5.65 -0.35
CA PHE A 58 15.63 -4.62 0.60
C PHE A 58 15.13 -5.19 1.93
N ALA A 59 15.11 -6.53 2.07
CA ALA A 59 14.60 -7.23 3.24
C ALA A 59 13.17 -6.77 3.64
N LEU A 60 12.40 -6.29 2.66
CA LEU A 60 11.01 -5.90 2.91
C LEU A 60 10.16 -7.16 3.11
N PRO A 61 9.20 -7.14 4.03
CA PRO A 61 8.28 -8.24 4.27
C PRO A 61 6.98 -8.11 3.46
N ASP A 62 6.24 -9.20 3.37
CA ASP A 62 4.86 -9.27 2.92
C ASP A 62 3.95 -8.45 3.84
N LEU A 63 3.21 -7.55 3.21
CA LEU A 63 2.20 -6.68 3.84
C LEU A 63 0.77 -7.11 3.49
N TYR A 64 0.60 -8.25 2.82
CA TYR A 64 -0.69 -8.91 2.61
C TYR A 64 -0.86 -10.09 3.57
N GLU A 65 -2.09 -10.61 3.65
CA GLU A 65 -2.40 -11.85 4.36
C GLU A 65 -3.11 -12.81 3.38
N VAL A 66 -2.50 -13.97 3.17
CA VAL A 66 -2.97 -15.03 2.26
C VAL A 66 -4.22 -15.73 2.77
N ASN A 67 -4.37 -15.84 4.09
CA ASN A 67 -5.47 -16.51 4.79
C ASN A 67 -6.52 -15.50 5.28
N ALA A 68 -6.80 -14.51 4.44
CA ALA A 68 -7.82 -13.48 4.62
C ALA A 68 -9.20 -14.06 5.02
N SER A 69 -9.87 -13.44 6.01
CA SER A 69 -11.27 -13.74 6.38
C SER A 69 -12.24 -13.02 5.47
N THR A 70 -13.50 -13.45 5.46
CA THR A 70 -14.60 -12.67 4.89
C THR A 70 -14.97 -11.48 5.78
N THR A 71 -14.81 -11.60 7.10
CA THR A 71 -15.17 -10.57 8.09
C THR A 71 -14.05 -9.58 8.37
N CYS A 72 -14.42 -8.36 8.79
CA CYS A 72 -13.52 -7.36 9.37
C CYS A 72 -13.73 -7.30 10.89
N PRO A 73 -13.11 -8.17 11.70
CA PRO A 73 -12.87 -7.78 13.08
C PRO A 73 -12.01 -6.51 13.06
N ASP A 74 -12.30 -5.54 13.93
CA ASP A 74 -11.63 -4.22 14.00
C ASP A 74 -10.11 -4.29 14.24
N ASP A 75 -9.59 -5.50 14.40
CA ASP A 75 -8.36 -5.89 15.07
C ASP A 75 -7.60 -7.02 14.36
N TYR A 76 -8.06 -7.46 13.17
CA TYR A 76 -7.52 -8.68 12.56
C TYR A 76 -6.96 -8.48 11.14
N PRO A 77 -5.74 -8.99 10.84
CA PRO A 77 -5.21 -8.98 9.50
C PRO A 77 -6.13 -9.78 8.56
N ASN A 78 -6.64 -9.09 7.55
CA ASN A 78 -7.52 -9.68 6.56
C ASN A 78 -6.81 -9.77 5.21
N ARG A 79 -6.85 -8.74 4.35
CA ARG A 79 -6.01 -8.67 3.14
C ARG A 79 -4.77 -7.79 3.32
N GLY A 80 -4.36 -7.56 4.57
CA GLY A 80 -3.29 -6.62 4.92
C GLY A 80 -3.61 -5.20 4.45
N ILE A 81 -2.68 -4.55 3.77
CA ILE A 81 -2.88 -3.21 3.17
C ILE A 81 -3.43 -3.23 1.74
N GLY A 82 -3.87 -4.40 1.26
CA GLY A 82 -4.58 -4.52 -0.01
C GLY A 82 -3.71 -4.24 -1.24
N ALA A 83 -4.28 -3.59 -2.25
CA ALA A 83 -3.56 -3.21 -3.46
C ALA A 83 -2.69 -1.96 -3.31
N TRP A 84 -2.59 -1.36 -2.12
CA TRP A 84 -1.93 -0.06 -1.92
C TRP A 84 -0.40 -0.13 -1.80
N SER A 85 0.21 -1.31 -1.90
CA SER A 85 1.68 -1.47 -1.86
C SER A 85 2.16 -2.57 -2.80
N LEU A 86 3.35 -2.36 -3.37
CA LEU A 86 4.12 -3.40 -4.07
C LEU A 86 4.34 -4.64 -3.19
N MET A 87 4.56 -4.47 -1.88
CA MET A 87 4.75 -5.59 -0.94
C MET A 87 3.43 -6.24 -0.51
N ALA A 88 2.33 -5.90 -1.19
CA ALA A 88 1.02 -6.49 -1.02
C ALA A 88 0.44 -6.88 -2.41
N ALA A 89 -0.87 -6.78 -2.59
CA ALA A 89 -1.51 -7.10 -3.88
C ALA A 89 -1.25 -6.06 -4.97
N GLY A 90 -0.54 -4.97 -4.66
CA GLY A 90 -0.18 -3.94 -5.61
C GLY A 90 0.88 -4.40 -6.63
N SER A 91 1.55 -5.52 -6.36
CA SER A 91 2.40 -6.21 -7.35
C SER A 91 1.62 -6.71 -8.56
N ASP A 92 0.31 -6.98 -8.42
CA ASP A 92 -0.58 -7.36 -9.53
C ASP A 92 -1.25 -6.16 -10.21
N GLY A 93 -0.83 -4.93 -9.90
CA GLY A 93 -1.39 -3.70 -10.45
C GLY A 93 -1.32 -3.62 -11.98
N TYR A 94 -2.35 -3.03 -12.58
CA TYR A 94 -2.43 -2.76 -14.02
C TYR A 94 -3.44 -1.64 -14.34
N ARG A 95 -3.21 -0.93 -15.44
CA ARG A 95 -4.12 0.09 -15.96
C ARG A 95 -5.28 -0.58 -16.68
N VAL A 96 -6.46 0.02 -16.65
CA VAL A 96 -7.63 -0.54 -17.35
C VAL A 96 -7.57 -0.12 -18.82
N THR A 97 -6.63 -0.70 -19.56
CA THR A 97 -6.47 -0.56 -21.02
C THR A 97 -6.43 -1.94 -21.69
N PRO A 98 -6.74 -2.05 -22.99
CA PRO A 98 -6.73 -3.33 -23.69
C PRO A 98 -5.36 -4.05 -23.71
N GLU A 99 -4.27 -3.30 -23.57
CA GLU A 99 -2.90 -3.80 -23.69
C GLU A 99 -2.28 -4.22 -22.34
N GLU A 100 -2.91 -3.87 -21.22
CA GLU A 100 -2.40 -4.16 -19.88
C GLU A 100 -3.11 -5.34 -19.23
N TYR A 101 -2.37 -6.08 -18.40
CA TYR A 101 -2.83 -7.27 -17.70
C TYR A 101 -2.22 -7.31 -16.30
N PRO A 102 -2.74 -8.12 -15.36
CA PRO A 102 -2.28 -8.11 -13.97
C PRO A 102 -0.76 -8.12 -13.84
N GLY A 103 -0.22 -7.17 -13.07
CA GLY A 103 1.20 -7.01 -12.77
C GLY A 103 2.04 -6.27 -13.80
N THR A 104 1.46 -5.73 -14.88
CA THR A 104 2.19 -4.90 -15.86
C THR A 104 2.54 -3.51 -15.32
N THR A 105 1.71 -2.96 -14.42
CA THR A 105 1.90 -1.64 -13.80
C THR A 105 1.81 -1.79 -12.28
N PRO A 106 2.86 -2.36 -11.64
CA PRO A 106 2.86 -2.54 -10.19
C PRO A 106 2.83 -1.20 -9.48
N VAL A 107 2.06 -1.12 -8.40
CA VAL A 107 1.92 0.13 -7.64
C VAL A 107 3.21 0.43 -6.84
N PRO A 108 3.44 1.70 -6.45
CA PRO A 108 4.56 2.07 -5.58
C PRO A 108 4.52 1.37 -4.21
N LEU A 109 5.67 1.33 -3.55
CA LEU A 109 5.75 0.97 -2.13
C LEU A 109 4.85 1.90 -1.27
N ASP A 110 4.35 1.40 -0.16
CA ASP A 110 3.65 2.18 0.87
C ASP A 110 4.62 3.08 1.67
N ALA A 111 4.05 3.99 2.46
CA ALA A 111 4.81 4.93 3.29
C ALA A 111 5.74 4.24 4.29
N TRP A 112 5.34 3.10 4.87
CA TRP A 112 6.18 2.38 5.85
C TRP A 112 7.37 1.74 5.17
N SER A 113 7.14 1.05 4.05
CA SER A 113 8.23 0.47 3.25
C SER A 113 9.21 1.55 2.79
N LYS A 114 8.74 2.70 2.28
CA LYS A 114 9.61 3.83 1.90
C LYS A 114 10.43 4.36 3.09
N LEU A 115 9.82 4.46 4.27
CA LEU A 115 10.48 4.92 5.49
C LEU A 115 11.56 3.92 5.93
N MET A 116 11.27 2.62 5.92
CA MET A 116 12.22 1.56 6.26
C MET A 116 13.48 1.58 5.37
N LEU A 117 13.31 1.96 4.10
CA LEU A 117 14.42 2.08 3.16
C LEU A 117 15.16 3.42 3.21
N GLY A 118 14.70 4.37 4.03
CA GLY A 118 15.26 5.72 4.07
C GLY A 118 15.02 6.52 2.80
N TRP A 119 14.00 6.17 2.00
CA TRP A 119 13.66 6.88 0.76
C TRP A 119 12.84 8.15 1.00
N VAL A 120 12.27 8.27 2.20
CA VAL A 120 11.51 9.44 2.64
C VAL A 120 12.02 9.89 4.01
N ASN A 121 12.01 11.19 4.22
CA ASN A 121 12.24 11.86 5.49
C ASN A 121 10.89 12.41 5.96
N PRO A 122 10.17 11.71 6.84
CA PRO A 122 8.81 12.13 7.18
C PRO A 122 8.79 13.53 7.79
N ILE A 123 7.81 14.33 7.38
CA ILE A 123 7.49 15.57 8.07
C ILE A 123 6.98 15.20 9.47
N VAL A 124 7.55 15.83 10.51
CA VAL A 124 7.16 15.63 11.91
C VAL A 124 6.76 16.98 12.53
N SER A 125 5.85 16.95 13.50
CA SER A 125 5.54 18.08 14.39
C SER A 125 5.00 19.35 13.72
N ARG A 126 4.25 19.23 12.62
CA ARG A 126 3.50 20.36 12.03
C ARG A 126 2.01 20.13 12.13
N GLU A 127 1.29 21.05 12.75
CA GLU A 127 -0.17 20.97 12.83
C GLU A 127 -0.82 20.94 11.44
N ARG A 128 -0.18 21.55 10.43
CA ARG A 128 -0.61 21.48 9.03
C ARG A 128 0.50 20.88 8.18
N ALA A 129 0.15 19.93 7.33
CA ALA A 129 1.04 19.32 6.37
C ALA A 129 0.48 19.45 4.96
N GLU A 130 1.38 19.70 4.00
CA GLU A 130 1.11 19.57 2.57
C GLU A 130 1.87 18.33 2.09
N LEU A 131 1.16 17.42 1.44
CA LEU A 131 1.68 16.14 0.99
C LEU A 131 1.57 16.04 -0.52
N THR A 132 2.72 15.98 -1.18
CA THR A 132 2.82 15.74 -2.61
C THR A 132 2.70 14.24 -2.88
N ALA A 133 1.91 13.87 -3.89
CA ALA A 133 1.79 12.48 -4.30
C ALA A 133 3.13 11.98 -4.85
N GLY A 134 3.54 10.76 -4.48
CA GLY A 134 4.86 10.23 -4.87
C GLY A 134 5.09 10.11 -6.38
N GLY A 135 4.02 10.05 -7.18
CA GLY A 135 4.07 10.05 -8.65
C GLY A 135 4.07 11.43 -9.31
N ASP A 136 4.01 12.51 -8.53
CA ASP A 136 4.05 13.89 -9.04
C ASP A 136 5.49 14.39 -9.25
N ALA A 137 5.68 15.30 -10.20
CA ALA A 137 7.01 15.85 -10.52
C ALA A 137 7.62 16.68 -9.38
N GLY A 138 6.79 17.23 -8.49
CA GLY A 138 7.23 17.95 -7.30
C GLY A 138 7.51 17.06 -6.09
N ALA A 139 7.41 15.75 -6.21
CA ALA A 139 7.65 14.81 -5.11
C ALA A 139 9.13 14.80 -4.72
N THR A 140 9.39 14.88 -3.42
CA THR A 140 10.73 14.74 -2.82
C THR A 140 10.67 13.78 -1.63
N ALA A 141 11.84 13.42 -1.10
CA ALA A 141 11.92 12.63 0.14
C ALA A 141 11.22 13.34 1.31
N ASP A 142 11.16 14.67 1.32
CA ASP A 142 10.75 15.48 2.46
C ASP A 142 9.26 15.92 2.42
N ASN A 143 8.52 15.65 1.34
CA ASN A 143 7.15 16.16 1.16
C ASN A 143 6.10 15.10 0.84
N THR A 144 6.46 13.82 0.85
CA THR A 144 5.57 12.72 0.44
C THR A 144 4.93 11.98 1.62
N VAL A 145 5.55 12.02 2.80
CA VAL A 145 5.10 11.30 4.00
C VAL A 145 5.11 12.20 5.23
N TYR A 146 4.06 12.14 6.05
CA TYR A 146 3.97 12.76 7.37
C TYR A 146 3.90 11.68 8.46
N LYS A 147 4.63 11.83 9.56
CA LYS A 147 4.66 10.88 10.68
C LYS A 147 4.10 11.48 11.96
N VAL A 148 3.22 10.72 12.64
CA VAL A 148 2.62 11.09 13.94
C VAL A 148 2.89 9.99 14.94
N VAL A 149 3.75 10.27 15.92
CA VAL A 149 4.02 9.32 17.01
C VAL A 149 2.88 9.34 18.03
N VAL A 150 2.42 8.14 18.40
CA VAL A 150 1.24 7.89 19.24
C VAL A 150 1.60 7.50 20.68
N ASN A 151 2.79 6.92 20.89
CA ASN A 151 3.26 6.50 22.21
C ASN A 151 4.64 7.08 22.55
N ASP A 152 4.97 7.11 23.84
CA ASP A 152 6.22 7.69 24.32
C ASP A 152 7.48 6.94 23.85
N THR A 153 7.33 5.64 23.55
CA THR A 153 8.43 4.80 23.04
C THR A 153 8.71 5.04 21.56
N GLY A 154 7.81 5.70 20.83
CA GLY A 154 7.93 5.92 19.38
C GLY A 154 7.68 4.68 18.53
N THR A 155 7.30 3.54 19.13
CA THR A 155 7.08 2.27 18.43
C THR A 155 5.72 2.23 17.73
N GLU A 156 4.76 3.03 18.20
CA GLU A 156 3.42 3.11 17.63
C GLU A 156 3.20 4.49 17.01
N TYR A 157 2.81 4.54 15.74
CA TYR A 157 2.67 5.79 15.00
C TYR A 157 1.78 5.68 13.78
N PHE A 158 1.30 6.82 13.28
CA PHE A 158 0.67 6.93 11.98
C PHE A 158 1.65 7.47 10.94
N LEU A 159 1.59 6.92 9.73
CA LEU A 159 2.17 7.48 8.52
C LEU A 159 1.06 7.91 7.58
N ILE A 160 1.19 9.11 7.01
CA ILE A 160 0.19 9.71 6.13
C ILE A 160 0.86 9.99 4.80
N GLU A 161 0.28 9.51 3.69
CA GLU A 161 0.77 9.81 2.34
C GLU A 161 -0.37 10.20 1.41
N ASN A 162 -0.05 10.95 0.35
CA ASN A 162 -0.97 11.28 -0.73
C ASN A 162 -0.79 10.29 -1.90
N ARG A 163 -1.87 9.65 -2.33
CA ARG A 163 -1.88 8.72 -3.48
C ARG A 163 -2.85 9.23 -4.53
N GLN A 164 -2.44 9.25 -5.78
CA GLN A 164 -3.19 9.86 -6.89
C GLN A 164 -3.18 8.94 -8.10
N ASN A 165 -4.17 9.04 -8.98
CA ASN A 165 -4.23 8.25 -10.22
C ASN A 165 -3.22 8.77 -11.27
N SER A 166 -1.93 8.70 -10.93
CA SER A 166 -0.81 9.19 -11.72
C SER A 166 0.41 8.28 -11.53
N GLY A 167 1.29 8.24 -12.53
CA GLY A 167 2.46 7.36 -12.52
C GLY A 167 2.09 5.89 -12.28
N PHE A 168 2.86 5.19 -11.45
CA PHE A 168 2.61 3.78 -11.14
C PHE A 168 1.37 3.53 -10.26
N ASP A 169 0.81 4.56 -9.62
CA ASP A 169 -0.48 4.41 -8.93
C ASP A 169 -1.64 4.18 -9.91
N GLN A 170 -1.45 4.42 -11.21
CA GLN A 170 -2.41 4.00 -12.23
C GLN A 170 -2.61 2.47 -12.28
N GLY A 171 -1.71 1.68 -11.68
CA GLY A 171 -1.91 0.26 -11.44
C GLY A 171 -3.12 -0.07 -10.53
N LEU A 172 -3.60 0.91 -9.76
CA LEU A 172 -4.80 0.80 -8.93
C LEU A 172 -6.11 0.95 -9.72
N GLN A 173 -6.05 1.27 -11.02
CA GLN A 173 -7.26 1.35 -11.85
C GLN A 173 -7.99 0.01 -11.91
N TRP A 174 -7.28 -1.12 -11.82
CA TRP A 174 -7.89 -2.45 -11.76
C TRP A 174 -8.95 -2.57 -10.65
N PRO A 175 -8.63 -2.35 -9.36
CA PRO A 175 -9.65 -2.42 -8.30
C PRO A 175 -10.49 -1.15 -8.15
N LEU A 176 -10.00 0.03 -8.58
CA LEU A 176 -10.65 1.32 -8.28
C LEU A 176 -11.40 1.96 -9.46
N GLY A 177 -11.22 1.43 -10.67
CA GLY A 177 -11.71 2.02 -11.92
C GLY A 177 -10.74 3.03 -12.53
N ALA A 178 -10.87 3.26 -13.83
CA ALA A 178 -9.97 4.10 -14.63
C ALA A 178 -9.86 5.55 -14.13
N ASP A 179 -10.94 6.10 -13.57
CA ASP A 179 -11.06 7.50 -13.14
C ASP A 179 -11.02 7.67 -11.62
N PHE A 180 -10.39 6.76 -10.87
CA PHE A 180 -10.33 6.89 -9.42
C PHE A 180 -9.62 8.19 -9.01
N ALA A 181 -10.12 8.84 -7.97
CA ALA A 181 -9.69 10.20 -7.61
C ALA A 181 -8.38 10.27 -6.81
N GLY A 182 -7.98 9.20 -6.13
CA GLY A 182 -6.91 9.23 -5.13
C GLY A 182 -7.36 9.80 -3.78
N GLY A 183 -6.40 10.19 -2.95
CA GLY A 183 -6.63 10.75 -1.63
C GLY A 183 -5.47 10.49 -0.65
N ILE A 184 -5.72 10.82 0.62
CA ILE A 184 -4.80 10.55 1.72
C ILE A 184 -5.00 9.11 2.20
N LEU A 185 -3.91 8.35 2.29
CA LEU A 185 -3.87 7.10 3.03
C LEU A 185 -3.26 7.34 4.41
N VAL A 186 -3.77 6.60 5.40
CA VAL A 186 -3.24 6.63 6.77
C VAL A 186 -2.88 5.21 7.17
N TYR A 187 -1.59 4.97 7.38
CA TYR A 187 -1.07 3.70 7.89
C TYR A 187 -0.86 3.82 9.39
N HIS A 188 -1.30 2.82 10.14
CA HIS A 188 -1.05 2.66 11.56
C HIS A 188 0.01 1.58 11.75
N ILE A 189 1.13 1.98 12.34
CA ILE A 189 2.32 1.17 12.51
C ILE A 189 2.51 0.82 13.99
N ASP A 190 2.87 -0.43 14.27
CA ASP A 190 3.43 -0.84 15.55
C ASP A 190 4.71 -1.67 15.34
N ASP A 191 5.86 -1.02 15.51
CA ASP A 191 7.18 -1.62 15.33
C ASP A 191 7.53 -2.65 16.41
N SER A 192 6.70 -2.85 17.43
CA SER A 192 6.85 -3.95 18.40
C SER A 192 6.38 -5.31 17.88
N ILE A 193 5.78 -5.35 16.69
CA ILE A 193 5.35 -6.58 16.03
C ILE A 193 6.48 -7.13 15.13
N ASP A 194 6.96 -8.32 15.45
CA ASP A 194 7.97 -9.01 14.64
C ASP A 194 7.37 -9.63 13.36
N CYS A 195 8.12 -9.56 12.27
CA CYS A 195 7.70 -10.09 10.97
C CYS A 195 8.31 -11.48 10.74
N ALA A 196 7.69 -12.50 11.31
CA ALA A 196 8.13 -13.87 11.18
C ALA A 196 8.02 -14.35 9.72
N GLU A 197 9.08 -14.97 9.19
CA GLU A 197 9.12 -15.52 7.82
C GLU A 197 8.77 -14.50 6.71
N ASN A 198 9.15 -13.24 6.89
CA ASN A 198 8.76 -12.12 6.01
C ASN A 198 7.27 -11.77 6.05
N LYS A 199 6.49 -12.19 7.06
CA LYS A 199 5.06 -11.88 7.14
C LYS A 199 4.80 -10.91 8.28
N CYS A 200 4.56 -9.64 7.97
CA CYS A 200 4.30 -8.61 8.99
C CYS A 200 2.82 -8.45 9.35
N ASN A 201 1.95 -8.78 8.40
CA ASN A 201 0.52 -8.54 8.51
C ASN A 201 -0.24 -9.87 8.60
N THR A 202 0.33 -10.87 9.27
CA THR A 202 -0.27 -12.21 9.32
C THR A 202 -0.98 -12.53 10.62
N ARG A 203 -2.01 -13.37 10.52
CA ARG A 203 -2.73 -14.00 11.62
C ARG A 203 -1.84 -14.89 12.49
N ALA A 204 -0.75 -15.40 11.91
CA ALA A 204 0.13 -16.33 12.59
C ALA A 204 0.88 -15.72 13.81
N VAL A 205 0.96 -14.39 13.93
CA VAL A 205 1.66 -13.72 15.05
C VAL A 205 0.78 -13.38 16.24
N GLY A 206 -0.54 -13.59 16.18
CA GLY A 206 -1.46 -13.57 17.33
C GLY A 206 -1.65 -12.24 18.09
N ARG A 207 -1.09 -11.12 17.59
CA ARG A 207 -1.29 -9.77 18.14
C ARG A 207 -2.11 -8.92 17.19
N HIS A 208 -1.54 -8.23 16.23
CA HIS A 208 -2.26 -7.46 15.20
C HIS A 208 -1.28 -7.19 14.04
N PRO A 209 -1.70 -6.58 12.93
CA PRO A 209 -0.77 -6.24 11.86
C PRO A 209 0.31 -5.26 12.36
N ARG A 210 1.56 -5.43 11.89
CA ARG A 210 2.60 -4.40 12.05
C ARG A 210 2.25 -3.13 11.28
N VAL A 211 1.68 -3.29 10.08
CA VAL A 211 1.31 -2.20 9.17
C VAL A 211 -0.17 -2.36 8.82
N HIS A 212 -1.02 -1.52 9.41
CA HIS A 212 -2.46 -1.52 9.16
C HIS A 212 -2.87 -0.27 8.37
N LEU A 213 -3.82 -0.40 7.45
CA LEU A 213 -4.40 0.75 6.76
C LEU A 213 -5.68 1.19 7.48
N GLU A 214 -5.66 2.38 8.09
CA GLU A 214 -6.85 3.01 8.66
C GLU A 214 -7.71 3.53 7.50
N THR A 215 -8.72 2.76 7.09
CA THR A 215 -9.52 3.07 5.92
C THR A 215 -10.62 4.11 6.23
N GLY A 216 -10.88 5.01 5.28
CA GLY A 216 -11.80 6.12 5.49
C GLY A 216 -13.29 5.79 5.53
N GLY A 217 -13.73 4.76 4.81
CA GLY A 217 -15.16 4.42 4.68
C GLY A 217 -15.49 2.95 4.86
N ARG A 218 -14.57 2.14 5.38
CA ARG A 218 -14.80 0.74 5.79
C ARG A 218 -13.86 0.36 6.93
N ALA A 219 -14.17 -0.70 7.67
CA ALA A 219 -13.37 -1.10 8.84
C ALA A 219 -12.03 -1.74 8.46
N CYS A 220 -11.99 -2.49 7.36
CA CYS A 220 -10.78 -3.15 6.87
C CYS A 220 -10.87 -3.53 5.39
N ILE A 221 -9.75 -3.96 4.80
CA ILE A 221 -9.71 -4.59 3.47
C ILE A 221 -9.92 -6.11 3.62
N SER A 222 -11.00 -6.65 3.04
CA SER A 222 -11.43 -8.05 3.22
C SER A 222 -11.69 -8.80 1.91
N LYS A 223 -11.90 -10.13 1.98
CA LYS A 223 -12.34 -10.91 0.80
C LYS A 223 -13.63 -10.38 0.18
N GLU A 224 -14.59 -9.93 0.99
CA GLU A 224 -15.87 -9.41 0.51
C GLU A 224 -15.75 -8.03 -0.13
N THR A 225 -14.74 -7.26 0.26
CA THR A 225 -14.58 -5.86 -0.16
C THR A 225 -13.44 -5.65 -1.14
N GLY A 226 -12.86 -6.75 -1.66
CA GLY A 226 -11.82 -6.72 -2.69
C GLY A 226 -10.45 -6.25 -2.18
N TRP A 227 -9.56 -5.89 -3.10
CA TRP A 227 -8.17 -5.51 -2.77
C TRP A 227 -8.00 -4.02 -2.45
N ALA A 228 -8.90 -3.16 -2.94
CA ALA A 228 -8.92 -1.73 -2.63
C ALA A 228 -10.31 -1.15 -2.99
N LEU A 229 -10.70 -0.07 -2.33
CA LEU A 229 -11.88 0.72 -2.67
C LEU A 229 -11.55 2.21 -2.60
N GLY A 230 -12.25 3.03 -3.38
CA GLY A 230 -12.03 4.48 -3.38
C GLY A 230 -12.37 5.15 -2.03
N SER A 231 -13.05 4.43 -1.13
CA SER A 231 -13.33 4.83 0.26
C SER A 231 -12.18 4.51 1.23
N ASP A 232 -11.13 3.80 0.81
CA ASP A 232 -9.93 3.61 1.64
C ASP A 232 -9.22 4.93 1.90
N ALA A 233 -9.15 5.78 0.86
CA ALA A 233 -8.46 7.06 0.91
C ALA A 233 -9.38 8.20 1.35
N TYR A 234 -8.88 9.04 2.24
CA TYR A 234 -9.55 10.23 2.74
C TYR A 234 -9.38 11.41 1.77
N ARG A 235 -10.49 12.06 1.40
CA ARG A 235 -10.49 13.32 0.64
C ARG A 235 -11.78 14.10 0.86
N LYS A 236 -11.74 15.42 0.74
CA LYS A 236 -12.96 16.25 0.73
C LYS A 236 -13.93 15.76 -0.37
N GLY A 237 -15.19 15.53 0.00
CA GLY A 237 -16.24 15.12 -0.94
C GLY A 237 -16.38 13.60 -1.18
N SER A 238 -15.67 12.76 -0.42
CA SER A 238 -15.89 11.30 -0.44
C SER A 238 -17.32 10.94 0.01
N LYS A 239 -18.02 10.08 -0.75
CA LYS A 239 -19.40 9.65 -0.42
C LYS A 239 -19.43 8.98 0.97
N GLY A 240 -20.25 9.50 1.88
CA GLY A 240 -20.45 8.97 3.24
C GLY A 240 -20.14 9.95 4.39
N SER A 241 -19.48 11.08 4.13
CA SER A 241 -19.18 12.08 5.17
C SER A 241 -19.84 13.42 4.86
N ALA A 242 -20.75 13.83 5.75
CA ALA A 242 -21.17 15.22 5.86
C ALA A 242 -19.95 16.11 6.20
N VAL A 243 -19.49 16.89 5.23
CA VAL A 243 -18.79 18.18 5.37
C VAL A 243 -17.39 18.20 6.03
N THR A 244 -16.97 17.20 6.80
CA THR A 244 -15.60 17.13 7.34
C THR A 244 -15.10 15.69 7.34
N VAL A 245 -14.09 15.39 6.53
CA VAL A 245 -13.41 14.09 6.59
C VAL A 245 -12.37 14.19 7.69
N PHE A 246 -12.66 13.56 8.83
CA PHE A 246 -11.76 13.47 9.96
C PHE A 246 -11.58 12.02 10.40
N LEU A 247 -10.38 11.72 10.88
CA LEU A 247 -9.98 10.44 11.45
C LEU A 247 -9.62 10.71 12.91
N ASN A 248 -10.36 10.10 13.84
CA ASN A 248 -10.09 10.11 15.28
C ASN A 248 -10.70 8.88 15.94
N ALA A 249 -10.46 8.68 17.25
CA ALA A 249 -10.93 7.51 18.01
C ALA A 249 -12.45 7.28 18.03
N THR A 250 -13.24 8.26 17.56
CA THR A 250 -14.70 8.22 17.49
C THR A 250 -15.23 8.29 16.06
N SER A 251 -14.38 8.24 15.03
CA SER A 251 -14.84 8.17 13.64
C SER A 251 -15.61 6.86 13.41
N THR A 252 -16.37 6.79 12.31
CA THR A 252 -16.99 5.53 11.86
C THR A 252 -16.40 5.17 10.50
N PRO A 253 -15.63 4.08 10.40
CA PRO A 253 -15.22 3.18 11.48
C PRO A 253 -14.26 3.85 12.48
N SER A 254 -14.15 3.28 13.68
CA SER A 254 -13.29 3.85 14.73
C SER A 254 -11.83 3.67 14.36
N ASN A 255 -11.20 4.78 14.00
CA ASN A 255 -9.80 4.83 13.59
C ASN A 255 -8.99 5.59 14.64
N SER A 256 -7.66 5.66 14.55
CA SER A 256 -6.84 6.41 15.53
C SER A 256 -6.93 5.91 16.98
N ARG A 257 -7.13 4.62 17.19
CA ARG A 257 -7.04 3.99 18.51
C ARG A 257 -5.72 3.26 18.63
N ARG A 258 -5.17 3.23 19.84
CA ARG A 258 -3.93 2.52 20.15
C ARG A 258 -4.15 1.02 20.22
N TRP A 259 -3.18 0.25 19.77
CA TRP A 259 -3.13 -1.18 20.02
C TRP A 259 -2.93 -1.44 21.51
N LEU A 260 -3.64 -2.43 22.03
CA LEU A 260 -3.48 -2.89 23.40
C LEU A 260 -2.31 -3.88 23.45
N LEU A 261 -1.31 -3.63 24.30
CA LEU A 261 -0.06 -4.41 24.39
C LEU A 261 -0.22 -5.94 24.57
N LYS A 262 -1.38 -6.42 24.99
CA LYS A 262 -1.64 -7.83 25.32
C LYS A 262 -2.80 -8.45 24.56
N THR A 263 -3.49 -7.69 23.72
CA THR A 263 -4.63 -8.18 22.95
C THR A 263 -4.49 -7.74 21.51
N GLN A 264 -5.28 -8.34 20.64
CA GLN A 264 -5.33 -7.94 19.24
C GLN A 264 -6.06 -6.62 19.03
N ASP A 265 -6.89 -6.19 19.99
CA ASP A 265 -7.81 -5.08 19.81
C ASP A 265 -7.18 -3.69 19.87
N LYS A 266 -7.73 -2.78 19.06
CA LYS A 266 -7.55 -1.34 19.26
C LYS A 266 -8.39 -0.89 20.45
N GLY A 267 -7.76 -0.31 21.45
CA GLY A 267 -8.40 0.08 22.70
C GLY A 267 -8.55 1.59 22.84
N LEU A 268 -7.61 2.20 23.56
CA LEU A 268 -7.65 3.60 23.98
C LEU A 268 -7.50 4.56 22.79
N SER A 269 -8.04 5.77 22.93
CA SER A 269 -7.76 6.84 21.97
C SER A 269 -6.26 7.10 21.88
N SER A 270 -5.73 7.26 20.67
CA SER A 270 -4.36 7.75 20.45
C SER A 270 -4.22 9.24 20.78
N GLY A 271 -5.34 9.95 20.91
CA GLY A 271 -5.41 11.42 20.93
C GLY A 271 -5.19 12.08 19.56
N VAL A 272 -4.73 11.35 18.55
CA VAL A 272 -4.46 11.89 17.22
C VAL A 272 -5.78 12.13 16.48
N THR A 273 -5.94 13.34 15.97
CA THR A 273 -7.02 13.71 15.05
C THR A 273 -6.43 14.24 13.75
N ILE A 274 -6.78 13.60 12.64
CA ILE A 274 -6.46 14.08 11.29
C ILE A 274 -7.74 14.66 10.70
N LYS A 275 -7.72 15.93 10.28
CA LYS A 275 -8.90 16.65 9.78
C LYS A 275 -8.52 17.71 8.75
N ASP A 276 -9.50 18.52 8.33
CA ASP A 276 -9.32 19.59 7.34
C ASP A 276 -8.65 19.08 6.05
N ILE A 277 -8.95 17.83 5.66
CA ILE A 277 -8.37 17.15 4.51
C ILE A 277 -8.91 17.82 3.23
N SER A 278 -8.00 18.24 2.34
CA SER A 278 -8.37 18.89 1.09
C SER A 278 -9.07 17.95 0.10
N ALA A 279 -9.54 18.50 -1.03
CA ALA A 279 -9.92 17.68 -2.18
C ALA A 279 -8.70 16.91 -2.70
N ALA A 280 -8.95 15.79 -3.38
CA ALA A 280 -7.89 15.01 -4.01
C ALA A 280 -7.17 15.83 -5.09
N GLY A 281 -5.87 15.64 -5.18
CA GLY A 281 -5.01 16.32 -6.15
C GLY A 281 -3.53 16.05 -5.89
N PRO A 282 -2.64 16.52 -6.79
CA PRO A 282 -1.21 16.24 -6.70
C PRO A 282 -0.57 16.67 -5.38
N VAL A 283 -1.08 17.76 -4.79
CA VAL A 283 -0.73 18.20 -3.43
C VAL A 283 -2.01 18.25 -2.59
N MET A 284 -2.01 17.53 -1.48
CA MET A 284 -3.12 17.52 -0.52
C MET A 284 -2.71 18.12 0.81
N ARG A 285 -3.64 18.84 1.44
CA ARG A 285 -3.46 19.41 2.78
C ARG A 285 -4.19 18.59 3.82
N VAL A 286 -3.54 18.41 4.97
CA VAL A 286 -4.14 17.82 6.16
C VAL A 286 -3.78 18.65 7.39
N ARG A 287 -4.67 18.66 8.39
CA ARG A 287 -4.38 19.17 9.72
C ARG A 287 -4.30 18.00 10.69
N VAL A 288 -3.19 17.89 11.41
CA VAL A 288 -2.96 16.86 12.42
C VAL A 288 -2.89 17.52 13.78
N ILE A 289 -3.79 17.11 14.67
CA ILE A 289 -3.77 17.47 16.09
C ILE A 289 -3.24 16.27 16.86
N LYS A 290 -2.18 16.49 17.65
CA LYS A 290 -1.61 15.54 18.59
C LYS A 290 -1.97 15.99 20.03
N PRO A 291 -2.19 15.06 20.98
CA PRO A 291 -2.28 15.40 22.40
C PRO A 291 -1.03 16.10 22.92
#